data_AF-A0A3B9HN85-F1
#
_entry.id   AF-A0A3B9HN85-F1
#
_cell.length_a   1.000
_cell.length_b   1.000
_cell.length_c   1.000
_cell.angle_alpha   90.00
_cell.angle_beta   90.00
_cell.angle_gamma   90.00
#
_symmetry.space_group_name_H-M   'P 1'
#
loop_
_entity.id
_entity.type
_entity.pdbx_description
1 polymer ?
#
loop_
_entity_poly.entity_id
_entity_poly.type
_entity_poly.pdbx_seq_one_letter_code
_entity_poly.pdbx_strand_id
1 'polypeptide(L)'
;ISDFRLEAESPYPIPDREELRRKNMQLKYPKENVHFRHYGRYVESMIKQAISMEDPEKQEAFTEVIGNYMKLVYQNWNRENVTDDLIKSDLEFLSGGKLTLHEESNLDTLSKANRTKQGPNQQQTQERRQGGRYQRNFKQNKNRNFKRNR
;
A
#
# COMPACT_ATOMS: atom_id res chain seq x y z
N ILE A 1 2.10 52.09 11.89
CA ILE A 1 3.26 51.26 12.31
C ILE A 1 4.46 52.18 12.44
N SER A 2 5.28 52.04 13.48
CA SER A 2 6.51 52.83 13.64
C SER A 2 7.59 52.24 12.73
N ASP A 3 8.06 53.01 11.73
CA ASP A 3 9.04 52.58 10.72
C ASP A 3 10.46 52.41 11.29
N PHE A 4 10.65 51.53 12.28
CA PHE A 4 11.93 51.33 12.99
C PHE A 4 12.49 52.62 13.60
N ARG A 5 11.61 53.55 14.04
CA ARG A 5 12.00 54.83 14.64
C ARG A 5 12.15 54.76 16.17
N LEU A 6 11.95 53.58 16.74
CA LEU A 6 12.05 53.35 18.17
C LEU A 6 13.45 52.81 18.47
N GLU A 7 14.22 53.58 19.24
CA GLU A 7 15.51 53.17 19.76
C GLU A 7 15.28 52.44 21.09
N ALA A 8 15.44 51.12 21.09
CA ALA A 8 15.30 50.28 22.27
C ALA A 8 16.56 49.42 22.42
N GLU A 9 17.07 49.31 23.64
CA GLU A 9 18.20 48.44 23.96
C GLU A 9 17.76 46.98 23.83
N SER A 10 18.30 46.28 22.82
CA SER A 10 18.06 44.87 22.56
C SER A 10 19.40 44.13 22.55
N PRO A 11 19.49 42.92 23.15
CA PRO A 11 20.70 42.10 23.11
C PRO A 11 20.99 41.51 21.72
N TYR A 12 20.09 41.68 20.75
CA TYR A 12 20.23 41.24 19.35
C TYR A 12 20.20 42.42 18.38
N PRO A 13 20.94 42.34 17.26
CA PRO A 13 20.98 43.41 16.26
C PRO A 13 19.60 43.64 15.64
N ILE A 14 19.34 44.90 15.27
CA ILE A 14 18.08 45.28 14.63
C ILE A 14 17.99 44.55 13.28
N PRO A 15 16.90 43.81 13.01
CA PRO A 15 16.73 43.11 11.73
C PRO A 15 16.68 44.10 10.58
N ASP A 16 17.32 43.75 9.46
CA ASP A 16 17.35 44.61 8.28
C ASP A 16 15.96 44.73 7.63
N ARG A 17 15.64 45.93 7.15
CA ARG A 17 14.32 46.27 6.58
C ARG A 17 14.03 45.46 5.32
N GLU A 18 15.07 45.14 4.55
CA GLU A 18 14.96 44.32 3.34
C GLU A 18 14.66 42.87 3.68
N GLU A 19 15.30 42.35 4.74
CA GLU A 19 15.08 40.98 5.18
C GLU A 19 13.65 40.73 5.67
N LEU A 20 13.06 41.69 6.38
CA LEU A 20 11.66 41.63 6.84
C LEU A 20 10.64 41.85 5.72
N ARG A 21 11.03 42.54 4.65
CA ARG A 21 10.20 42.73 3.45
C ARG A 21 10.29 41.59 2.45
N ARG A 22 11.16 40.59 2.68
CA ARG A 22 11.21 39.38 1.85
C ARG A 22 9.85 38.70 1.89
N LYS A 23 9.11 38.86 0.79
CA LYS A 23 7.81 38.20 0.59
C LYS A 23 8.04 36.68 0.61
N ASN A 24 7.27 36.00 1.45
CA ASN A 24 7.30 34.55 1.56
C ASN A 24 7.25 33.92 0.16
N MET A 25 8.25 33.12 -0.20
CA MET A 25 8.20 32.36 -1.46
C MET A 25 7.03 31.39 -1.38
N GLN A 26 6.01 31.59 -2.20
CA GLN A 26 4.90 30.65 -2.30
C GLN A 26 5.41 29.39 -2.99
N LEU A 27 5.44 28.28 -2.24
CA LEU A 27 5.69 26.97 -2.81
C LEU A 27 4.53 26.63 -3.75
N LYS A 28 4.85 26.34 -5.02
CA LYS A 28 3.86 25.84 -5.98
C LYS A 28 3.59 24.39 -5.63
N TYR A 29 2.38 24.08 -5.18
CA TYR A 29 1.93 22.70 -5.05
C TYR A 29 1.81 22.05 -6.44
N PRO A 30 2.26 20.80 -6.60
CA PRO A 30 2.09 20.08 -7.84
C PRO A 30 0.60 19.86 -8.12
N LYS A 31 0.13 20.35 -9.28
CA LYS A 31 -1.24 20.16 -9.77
C LYS A 31 -1.26 19.06 -10.82
N GLU A 32 -0.93 17.84 -10.42
CA GLU A 32 -0.99 16.70 -11.33
C GLU A 32 -2.36 16.03 -11.21
N ASN A 33 -3.04 15.90 -12.35
CA ASN A 33 -4.29 15.17 -12.44
C ASN A 33 -3.98 13.72 -12.81
N VAL A 34 -4.22 12.80 -11.88
CA VAL A 34 -4.11 11.36 -12.13
C VAL A 34 -5.49 10.86 -12.55
N HIS A 35 -5.58 10.10 -13.64
CA HIS A 35 -6.86 9.58 -14.13
C HIS A 35 -7.48 8.62 -13.12
N PHE A 36 -6.68 7.67 -12.63
CA PHE A 36 -7.12 6.67 -11.67
C PHE A 36 -6.42 6.88 -10.32
N ARG A 37 -7.17 7.45 -9.37
CA ARG A 37 -6.68 7.75 -8.01
C ARG A 37 -6.25 6.50 -7.24
N HIS A 38 -6.86 5.34 -7.53
CA HIS A 38 -6.57 4.07 -6.86
C HIS A 38 -5.27 3.42 -7.36
N TYR A 39 -4.78 3.75 -8.56
CA TYR A 39 -3.47 3.29 -9.05
C TYR A 39 -2.34 4.28 -8.71
N GLY A 40 -2.67 5.57 -8.64
CA GLY A 40 -1.71 6.64 -8.39
C GLY A 40 -0.86 7.00 -9.63
N ARG A 41 -0.03 8.04 -9.50
CA ARG A 41 0.77 8.59 -10.61
C ARG A 41 1.83 7.63 -11.17
N TYR A 42 2.33 6.72 -10.35
CA TYR A 42 3.44 5.86 -10.75
C TYR A 42 3.05 4.87 -11.85
N VAL A 43 1.81 4.40 -11.86
CA VAL A 43 1.31 3.52 -12.93
C VAL A 43 1.32 4.23 -14.28
N GLU A 44 0.86 5.48 -14.35
CA GLU A 44 0.94 6.28 -15.59
C GLU A 44 2.39 6.48 -16.06
N SER A 45 3.32 6.63 -15.12
CA SER A 45 4.75 6.80 -15.44
C SER A 45 5.38 5.50 -15.95
N MET A 46 5.03 4.36 -15.36
CA MET A 46 5.46 3.04 -15.83
C MET A 46 4.92 2.73 -17.22
N ILE A 47 3.65 3.03 -17.50
CA ILE A 47 3.05 2.84 -18.83
C ILE A 47 3.76 3.69 -19.88
N LYS A 48 4.06 4.96 -19.58
CA LYS A 48 4.84 5.82 -20.48
C LYS A 48 6.22 5.23 -20.77
N GLN A 49 6.90 4.68 -19.76
CA GLN A 49 8.19 4.02 -19.93
C GLN A 49 8.07 2.76 -20.79
N ALA A 50 7.06 1.93 -20.54
CA ALA A 50 6.78 0.72 -21.32
C ALA A 50 6.55 1.03 -22.80
N ILE A 51 5.82 2.11 -23.12
CA ILE A 51 5.60 2.56 -24.50
C ILE A 51 6.91 3.05 -25.14
N SER A 52 7.83 3.61 -24.36
CA SER A 52 9.12 4.13 -24.87
C SER A 52 10.21 3.06 -25.03
N MET A 53 10.00 1.83 -24.55
CA MET A 53 10.96 0.74 -24.73
C MET A 53 10.96 0.28 -26.19
N GLU A 54 12.15 0.14 -26.78
CA GLU A 54 12.32 -0.32 -28.17
C GLU A 54 12.27 -1.83 -28.33
N ASP A 55 12.58 -2.58 -27.27
CA ASP A 55 12.65 -4.04 -27.30
C ASP A 55 11.27 -4.67 -27.01
N PRO A 56 10.68 -5.39 -27.98
CA PRO A 56 9.32 -5.92 -27.84
C PRO A 56 9.20 -6.97 -26.73
N GLU A 57 10.21 -7.82 -26.54
CA GLU A 57 10.17 -8.86 -25.51
C GLU A 57 10.21 -8.24 -24.10
N LYS A 58 11.06 -7.23 -23.92
CA LYS A 58 11.10 -6.47 -22.66
C LYS A 58 9.83 -5.67 -22.43
N GLN A 59 9.24 -5.10 -23.49
CA GLN A 59 8.00 -4.37 -23.40
C GLN A 59 6.85 -5.27 -22.94
N GLU A 60 6.71 -6.47 -23.51
CA GLU A 60 5.69 -7.44 -23.11
C GLU A 60 5.86 -7.88 -21.66
N ALA A 61 7.07 -8.30 -21.27
CA ALA A 61 7.37 -8.70 -19.89
C ALA A 61 7.11 -7.56 -18.89
N PHE A 62 7.49 -6.33 -19.25
CA PHE A 62 7.25 -5.16 -18.40
C PHE A 62 5.76 -4.83 -18.29
N THR A 63 5.00 -5.03 -19.37
CA THR A 63 3.56 -4.85 -19.41
C THR A 63 2.84 -5.83 -18.47
N GLU A 64 3.28 -7.09 -18.41
CA GLU A 64 2.78 -8.08 -17.45
C GLU A 64 3.09 -7.68 -15.99
N VAL A 65 4.29 -7.15 -15.72
CA VAL A 65 4.66 -6.65 -14.40
C VAL A 65 3.82 -5.45 -13.99
N ILE A 66 3.52 -4.53 -14.92
CA ILE A 66 2.64 -3.38 -14.67
C ILE A 66 1.24 -3.85 -14.30
N GLY A 67 0.67 -4.81 -15.04
CA GLY A 67 -0.64 -5.37 -14.70
C GLY A 67 -0.67 -6.00 -13.30
N ASN A 68 0.35 -6.80 -12.99
CA ASN A 68 0.54 -7.41 -11.67
C ASN A 68 0.58 -6.35 -10.55
N TYR A 69 1.28 -5.24 -10.81
CA TYR A 69 1.37 -4.11 -9.91
C TYR A 69 0.03 -3.37 -9.77
N MET A 70 -0.71 -3.15 -10.87
CA MET A 70 -2.06 -2.55 -10.83
C MET A 70 -3.00 -3.36 -9.93
N LYS A 71 -3.03 -4.69 -10.07
CA LYS A 71 -3.83 -5.58 -9.20
C LYS A 71 -3.44 -5.43 -7.74
N LEU A 72 -2.13 -5.38 -7.46
CA LEU A 72 -1.63 -5.22 -6.10
C LEU A 72 -2.06 -3.89 -5.48
N VAL A 73 -1.83 -2.76 -6.18
CA VAL A 73 -2.14 -1.43 -5.65
C VAL A 73 -3.65 -1.28 -5.46
N TYR A 74 -4.45 -1.81 -6.38
CA TYR A 74 -5.89 -1.79 -6.25
C TYR A 74 -6.36 -2.54 -5.01
N GLN A 75 -5.85 -3.75 -4.76
CA GLN A 75 -6.20 -4.51 -3.54
C GLN A 75 -5.73 -3.84 -2.25
N ASN A 76 -4.71 -2.99 -2.31
CA ASN A 76 -4.23 -2.25 -1.15
C ASN A 76 -5.19 -1.09 -0.77
N TRP A 77 -5.75 -0.41 -1.78
CA TRP A 77 -6.62 0.76 -1.56
C TRP A 77 -8.12 0.44 -1.61
N ASN A 78 -8.52 -0.65 -2.26
CA ASN A 78 -9.91 -1.09 -2.38
C ASN A 78 -10.13 -2.41 -1.64
N ARG A 79 -11.31 -2.54 -1.02
CA ARG A 79 -11.72 -3.73 -0.25
C ARG A 79 -12.39 -4.81 -1.10
N GLU A 80 -12.80 -4.45 -2.32
CA GLU A 80 -13.45 -5.36 -3.26
C GLU A 80 -12.43 -6.17 -4.07
N ASN A 81 -12.78 -7.40 -4.41
CA ASN A 81 -11.96 -8.22 -5.29
C ASN A 81 -12.03 -7.67 -6.72
N VAL A 82 -10.87 -7.36 -7.30
CA VAL A 82 -10.76 -6.95 -8.70
C VAL A 82 -10.65 -8.14 -9.62
N THR A 83 -11.40 -8.06 -10.73
CA THR A 83 -11.31 -8.97 -11.87
C THR A 83 -10.17 -8.57 -12.78
N ASP A 84 -9.55 -9.56 -13.41
CA ASP A 84 -8.42 -9.34 -14.32
C ASP A 84 -8.85 -8.57 -15.58
N ASP A 85 -10.10 -8.73 -16.02
CA ASP A 85 -10.66 -8.03 -17.16
C ASP A 85 -10.75 -6.51 -16.94
N LEU A 86 -11.05 -6.07 -15.71
CA LEU A 86 -11.08 -4.65 -15.37
C LEU A 86 -9.68 -4.04 -15.49
N ILE A 87 -8.66 -4.74 -14.98
CA ILE A 87 -7.27 -4.28 -15.05
C ILE A 87 -6.80 -4.19 -16.51
N LYS A 88 -7.17 -5.18 -17.34
CA LYS A 88 -6.87 -5.17 -18.78
C LYS A 88 -7.50 -3.95 -19.46
N SER A 89 -8.79 -3.68 -19.20
CA SER A 89 -9.49 -2.50 -19.72
C SER A 89 -8.85 -1.19 -19.27
N ASP A 90 -8.47 -1.09 -17.99
CA ASP A 90 -7.83 0.11 -17.45
C ASP A 90 -6.45 0.36 -18.06
N LEU A 91 -5.67 -0.71 -18.27
CA LEU A 91 -4.36 -0.66 -18.90
C LEU A 91 -4.47 -0.23 -20.37
N GLU A 92 -5.42 -0.78 -21.11
CA GLU A 92 -5.69 -0.40 -22.50
C GLU A 92 -6.09 1.08 -22.59
N PHE A 93 -6.97 1.53 -21.69
CA PHE A 93 -7.39 2.93 -21.60
C PHE A 93 -6.21 3.87 -21.29
N LEU A 94 -5.35 3.51 -20.33
CA LEU A 94 -4.18 4.31 -19.96
C LEU A 94 -3.07 4.31 -21.02
N SER A 95 -2.89 3.19 -21.72
CA SER A 95 -1.89 3.07 -22.78
C SER A 95 -2.36 3.67 -24.11
N GLY A 96 -3.65 3.98 -24.24
CA GLY A 96 -4.25 4.41 -25.50
C GLY A 96 -4.24 3.31 -26.56
N GLY A 97 -4.39 2.04 -26.13
CA GLY A 97 -4.39 0.87 -27.01
C GLY A 97 -3.00 0.41 -27.49
N LYS A 98 -1.91 0.95 -26.93
CA LYS A 98 -0.54 0.61 -27.33
C LYS A 98 0.04 -0.61 -26.61
N LEU A 99 -0.48 -0.93 -25.44
CA LEU A 99 -0.04 -2.06 -24.63
C LEU A 99 -1.22 -3.01 -24.45
N THR A 100 -1.06 -4.26 -24.85
CA THR A 100 -2.08 -5.30 -24.74
C THR A 100 -1.56 -6.42 -23.85
N LEU A 101 -2.34 -6.77 -22.82
CA LEU A 101 -2.05 -7.94 -21.99
C LEU A 101 -2.62 -9.18 -22.68
N HIS A 102 -1.85 -10.28 -22.74
CA HIS A 102 -2.39 -11.56 -23.18
C HIS A 102 -3.47 -12.09 -22.22
N GLU A 103 -4.48 -12.77 -22.74
CA GLU A 103 -5.63 -13.21 -21.95
C GLU A 103 -5.25 -14.16 -20.81
N GLU A 104 -4.19 -14.96 -20.98
CA GLU A 104 -3.67 -15.95 -20.03
C GLU A 104 -2.69 -15.39 -18.99
N SER A 105 -2.36 -14.09 -19.03
CA SER A 105 -1.37 -13.51 -18.11
C SER A 105 -1.89 -13.55 -16.66
N ASN A 106 -1.07 -14.14 -15.77
CA ASN A 106 -1.46 -14.36 -14.39
C ASN A 106 -1.13 -13.12 -13.54
N LEU A 107 -2.14 -12.29 -13.28
CA LEU A 107 -2.00 -11.03 -12.54
C LEU A 107 -1.89 -11.21 -11.01
N ASP A 108 -2.01 -12.44 -10.52
CA ASP A 108 -2.03 -12.72 -9.08
C ASP A 108 -0.65 -12.88 -8.44
N THR A 109 0.41 -13.01 -9.24
CA THR A 109 1.75 -13.36 -8.74
C THR A 109 2.24 -12.40 -7.65
N LEU A 110 2.07 -11.09 -7.87
CA LEU A 110 2.50 -10.06 -6.92
C LEU A 110 1.50 -9.83 -5.78
N SER A 111 0.20 -10.05 -6.04
CA SER A 111 -0.87 -9.81 -5.06
C SER A 111 -0.90 -10.90 -3.98
N LYS A 112 -0.73 -12.18 -4.37
CA LYS A 112 -0.66 -13.32 -3.45
C LYS A 112 0.53 -13.23 -2.50
N ALA A 113 1.67 -12.77 -2.98
CA ALA A 113 2.88 -12.59 -2.18
C ALA A 113 2.73 -11.54 -1.05
N ASN A 114 1.84 -10.55 -1.21
CA ASN A 114 1.56 -9.57 -0.16
C ASN A 114 0.57 -10.10 0.88
N ARG A 115 -0.34 -10.99 0.51
CA ARG A 115 -1.28 -11.63 1.46
C ARG A 115 -0.57 -12.54 2.45
N THR A 116 0.48 -13.25 2.04
CA THR A 116 1.25 -14.15 2.92
C THR A 116 2.10 -13.43 3.97
N LYS A 117 2.38 -12.13 3.81
CA LYS A 117 3.06 -11.31 4.83
C LYS A 117 2.11 -10.79 5.90
N GLN A 118 0.81 -10.70 5.60
CA GLN A 118 -0.25 -10.49 6.58
C GLN A 118 -0.74 -11.86 7.07
N GLY A 119 0.13 -12.59 7.75
CA GLY A 119 -0.30 -13.78 8.47
C GLY A 119 -1.44 -13.41 9.43
N PRO A 120 -2.44 -14.29 9.62
CA PRO A 120 -3.48 -14.04 10.62
C PRO A 120 -2.78 -13.75 11.94
N ASN A 121 -3.23 -12.70 12.62
CA ASN A 121 -2.81 -12.36 13.98
C ASN A 121 -3.22 -13.52 14.91
N GLN A 122 -2.50 -14.64 14.84
CA GLN A 122 -2.56 -15.69 15.81
C GLN A 122 -1.89 -15.10 17.04
N GLN A 123 -2.73 -14.57 17.92
CA GLN A 123 -2.40 -14.40 19.32
C GLN A 123 -1.83 -15.73 19.79
N GLN A 124 -0.51 -15.83 19.82
CA GLN A 124 0.19 -16.87 20.55
C GLN A 124 -0.09 -16.59 22.02
N THR A 125 -1.17 -17.18 22.52
CA THR A 125 -1.32 -17.43 23.95
C THR A 125 -0.20 -18.38 24.32
N GLN A 126 0.93 -17.82 24.76
CA GLN A 126 2.01 -18.56 25.38
C GLN A 126 1.51 -19.10 26.72
N GLU A 127 0.82 -20.24 26.69
CA GLU A 127 0.72 -21.09 27.87
C GLU A 127 2.12 -21.62 28.19
N ARG A 128 2.76 -20.97 29.16
CA ARG A 128 3.98 -21.44 29.81
C ARG A 128 3.72 -22.81 30.45
N ARG A 129 4.03 -23.88 29.72
CA ARG A 129 4.26 -25.20 30.31
C ARG A 129 5.72 -25.29 30.77
N GLN A 130 5.97 -25.01 32.04
CA GLN A 130 7.10 -25.55 32.77
C GLN A 130 6.58 -26.37 33.95
N GLY A 131 7.08 -27.59 34.03
CA GLY A 131 6.54 -28.66 34.86
C GLY A 131 6.76 -28.49 36.36
N GLY A 132 5.95 -29.22 37.11
CA GLY A 132 6.10 -29.39 38.55
C GLY A 132 5.20 -30.54 39.02
N ARG A 133 5.85 -31.65 39.35
CA ARG A 133 5.34 -32.91 39.89
C ARG A 133 4.22 -32.70 40.93
N TYR A 134 3.17 -33.52 40.91
CA TYR A 134 2.69 -34.29 42.06
C TYR A 134 1.71 -35.38 41.60
N GLN A 135 2.14 -36.63 41.74
CA GLN A 135 1.25 -37.79 41.77
C GLN A 135 0.29 -37.67 42.96
N ARG A 136 -1.01 -37.90 42.73
CA ARG A 136 -1.76 -38.76 43.64
C ARG A 136 -2.93 -39.44 42.93
N ASN A 137 -2.80 -40.76 42.86
CA ASN A 137 -3.82 -41.71 42.48
C ASN A 137 -5.13 -41.48 43.24
N PHE A 138 -6.24 -41.38 42.52
CA PHE A 138 -7.51 -41.97 42.97
C PHE A 138 -8.14 -42.73 41.81
N LYS A 139 -7.98 -44.06 41.86
CA LYS A 139 -8.82 -45.01 41.14
C LYS A 139 -10.22 -44.95 41.76
N GLN A 140 -11.25 -44.76 40.94
CA GLN A 140 -12.53 -45.48 41.01
C GLN A 140 -13.38 -45.06 39.80
N ASN A 141 -13.45 -45.86 38.75
CA ASN A 141 -14.32 -47.04 38.55
C ASN A 141 -15.73 -46.67 38.03
N LYS A 142 -16.03 -47.28 36.88
CA LYS A 142 -17.35 -47.72 36.38
C LYS A 142 -18.40 -46.68 35.94
N ASN A 143 -18.67 -46.78 34.62
CA ASN A 143 -19.99 -47.08 34.05
C ASN A 143 -21.13 -46.08 34.34
N ARG A 144 -21.61 -45.40 33.29
CA ARG A 144 -22.89 -45.74 32.63
C ARG A 144 -23.24 -44.77 31.50
N ASN A 145 -23.45 -45.37 30.33
CA ASN A 145 -24.43 -44.93 29.34
C ASN A 145 -25.71 -44.40 30.02
N PHE A 146 -26.16 -43.20 29.65
CA PHE A 146 -27.59 -42.92 29.52
C PHE A 146 -27.81 -41.97 28.35
N LYS A 147 -28.20 -42.55 27.21
CA LYS A 147 -29.15 -41.93 26.28
C LYS A 147 -30.43 -41.64 27.06
N ARG A 148 -31.02 -40.47 26.88
CA ARG A 148 -32.48 -40.33 26.93
C ARG A 148 -32.93 -39.13 26.12
N ASN A 149 -33.66 -39.44 25.04
CA ASN A 149 -34.62 -38.53 24.42
C ASN A 149 -35.65 -38.08 25.46
N ARG A 150 -36.01 -36.80 25.41
CA ARG A 150 -37.40 -36.41 25.24
C ARG A 150 -37.46 -35.07 24.53
#